data_AF-A0A521HWU4-F1
#
_entry.id   AF-A0A521HWU4-F1
#
_cell.length_a   1.000
_cell.length_b   1.000
_cell.length_c   1.000
_cell.angle_alpha   90.00
_cell.angle_beta   90.00
_cell.angle_gamma   90.00
#
_symmetry.space_group_name_H-M   'P 1'
#
loop_
_entity.id
_entity.type
_entity.pdbx_description
1 polymer ?
#
loop_
_entity_poly.entity_id
_entity_poly.type
_entity_poly.pdbx_seq_one_letter_code
_entity_poly.pdbx_strand_id
1 'polypeptide(L)'
;MSVANCPFCTLPAERILLLADEALVIRDAFPVSLGHTLVIPRRHVGSFFELTDAERACVLELLAQAKAELDLSFQPDAFNIGINDGAAAGQTVPHLHLHLIPRYRGDASDPRGGVRWVLPAKAKYWAE
;
A
#
# COMPACT_ATOMS: atom_id res chain seq x y z
N MET A 1 -7.73 -17.11 -3.46
CA MET A 1 -7.11 -16.98 -4.81
C MET A 1 -5.93 -17.95 -4.85
N SER A 2 -5.66 -18.62 -5.97
CA SER A 2 -4.45 -19.48 -6.07
C SER A 2 -3.24 -18.63 -6.47
N VAL A 3 -2.03 -19.12 -6.17
CA VAL A 3 -0.76 -18.50 -6.60
C VAL A 3 -0.73 -18.27 -8.11
N ALA A 4 -1.16 -19.26 -8.90
CA ALA A 4 -1.19 -19.18 -10.37
C ALA A 4 -2.13 -18.08 -10.93
N ASN A 5 -3.13 -17.66 -10.16
CA ASN A 5 -4.10 -16.64 -10.56
C ASN A 5 -3.93 -15.33 -9.78
N CYS A 6 -2.85 -15.19 -9.00
CA CYS A 6 -2.58 -13.99 -8.23
C CYS A 6 -1.77 -12.98 -9.06
N PRO A 7 -2.28 -11.75 -9.28
CA PRO A 7 -1.59 -10.75 -10.09
C PRO A 7 -0.23 -10.31 -9.50
N PHE A 8 -0.01 -10.53 -8.19
CA PHE A 8 1.26 -10.24 -7.54
C PHE A 8 2.25 -11.41 -7.61
N CYS A 9 1.77 -12.66 -7.63
CA CYS A 9 2.65 -13.83 -7.79
C CYS A 9 3.10 -14.02 -9.25
N THR A 10 2.28 -13.61 -10.21
CA THR A 10 2.57 -13.71 -11.66
C THR A 10 3.02 -12.39 -12.26
N LEU A 11 3.44 -11.45 -11.41
CA LEU A 11 3.86 -10.12 -11.82
C LEU A 11 5.09 -10.19 -12.75
N PRO A 12 5.06 -9.51 -13.92
CA PRO A 12 6.23 -9.41 -14.79
C PRO A 12 7.40 -8.67 -14.10
N ALA A 13 8.63 -9.09 -14.37
CA ALA A 13 9.82 -8.55 -13.69
C ALA A 13 10.00 -7.04 -13.93
N GLU A 14 9.63 -6.54 -15.10
CA GLU A 14 9.70 -5.13 -15.48
C GLU A 14 8.77 -4.22 -14.67
N ARG A 15 7.80 -4.79 -13.94
CA ARG A 15 6.91 -4.04 -13.05
C ARG A 15 7.51 -3.81 -11.67
N ILE A 16 8.59 -4.52 -11.32
CA ILE A 16 9.21 -4.48 -10.01
C ILE A 16 10.19 -3.31 -9.95
N LEU A 17 9.96 -2.39 -9.00
CA LEU A 17 10.82 -1.22 -8.77
C LEU A 17 11.97 -1.56 -7.81
N LEU A 18 11.64 -2.26 -6.73
CA LEU A 18 12.59 -2.73 -5.72
C LEU A 18 12.27 -4.20 -5.42
N LEU A 19 13.32 -5.00 -5.28
CA LEU A 19 13.22 -6.42 -4.98
C LEU A 19 14.16 -6.75 -3.82
N ALA A 20 13.62 -7.39 -2.78
CA ALA A 20 14.37 -7.98 -1.69
C ALA A 20 14.00 -9.46 -1.55
N ASP A 21 14.67 -10.16 -0.64
CA ASP A 21 14.47 -11.59 -0.45
C ASP A 21 13.02 -11.94 -0.08
N GLU A 22 12.40 -11.12 0.77
CA GLU A 22 11.08 -11.40 1.35
C GLU A 22 9.93 -10.54 0.79
N ALA A 23 10.23 -9.44 0.10
CA ALA A 23 9.22 -8.51 -0.39
C ALA A 23 9.66 -7.77 -1.66
N LEU A 24 8.71 -7.13 -2.32
CA LEU A 24 8.94 -6.33 -3.53
C LEU A 24 8.07 -5.07 -3.53
N VAL A 25 8.44 -4.11 -4.38
CA VAL A 25 7.74 -2.83 -4.55
C VAL A 25 7.31 -2.64 -5.99
N ILE A 26 6.09 -2.18 -6.21
CA ILE A 26 5.54 -1.84 -7.53
C ILE A 26 4.76 -0.52 -7.48
N ARG A 27 4.60 0.16 -8.62
CA ARG A 27 3.51 1.15 -8.76
C ARG A 27 2.18 0.43 -8.93
N ASP A 28 1.17 0.95 -8.25
CA ASP A 28 -0.21 0.51 -8.44
C ASP A 28 -0.65 0.80 -9.89
N ALA A 29 -1.35 -0.14 -10.51
CA ALA A 29 -1.89 0.04 -11.86
C ALA A 29 -3.10 1.00 -11.89
N PHE A 30 -3.78 1.17 -10.75
CA PHE A 30 -4.94 2.02 -10.54
C PHE A 30 -4.65 2.97 -9.36
N PRO A 31 -3.76 3.95 -9.56
CA PRO A 31 -3.27 4.79 -8.47
C PRO A 31 -4.38 5.66 -7.86
N VAL A 32 -4.44 5.74 -6.53
CA VAL A 32 -5.32 6.69 -5.81
C VAL A 32 -4.82 8.12 -6.03
N SER A 33 -3.50 8.29 -6.06
CA SER A 33 -2.81 9.55 -6.34
C SER A 33 -1.50 9.28 -7.09
N LEU A 34 -0.91 10.33 -7.67
CA LEU A 34 0.36 10.21 -8.40
C LEU A 34 1.45 9.60 -7.51
N GLY A 35 2.01 8.47 -7.96
CA GLY A 35 3.04 7.73 -7.24
C GLY A 35 2.50 6.65 -6.28
N HIS A 36 1.20 6.35 -6.27
CA HIS A 36 0.65 5.26 -5.45
C HIS A 36 1.42 3.95 -5.66
N THR A 37 1.91 3.39 -4.56
CA THR A 37 2.87 2.28 -4.53
C THR A 37 2.40 1.20 -3.60
N LEU A 38 2.68 -0.05 -3.98
CA LEU A 38 2.40 -1.22 -3.17
C LEU A 38 3.71 -1.88 -2.75
N VAL A 39 3.82 -2.21 -1.46
CA VAL A 39 4.85 -3.10 -0.92
C VAL A 39 4.21 -4.45 -0.63
N ILE A 40 4.77 -5.51 -1.18
CA ILE A 40 4.12 -6.82 -1.26
C ILE A 40 5.10 -7.90 -0.78
N PRO A 41 4.76 -8.74 0.22
CA PRO A 41 5.58 -9.89 0.55
C PRO A 41 5.62 -10.86 -0.63
N ARG A 42 6.76 -11.51 -0.85
CA ARG A 42 6.93 -12.49 -1.94
C ARG A 42 6.13 -13.75 -1.68
N ARG A 43 6.06 -14.19 -0.41
CA ARG A 43 5.18 -15.29 -0.02
C ARG A 43 3.73 -14.88 -0.17
N HIS A 44 2.91 -15.77 -0.74
CA HIS A 44 1.48 -15.55 -0.89
C HIS A 44 0.78 -15.73 0.45
N VAL A 45 0.60 -14.63 1.18
CA VAL A 45 -0.20 -14.54 2.41
C VAL A 45 -1.26 -13.47 2.25
N GLY A 46 -2.43 -13.67 2.86
CA GLY A 46 -3.54 -12.73 2.74
C GLY A 46 -3.54 -11.66 3.82
N SER A 47 -2.97 -11.94 4.97
CA SER A 47 -3.06 -11.11 6.17
C SER A 47 -1.69 -10.65 6.64
N PHE A 48 -1.62 -9.42 7.18
CA PHE A 48 -0.44 -8.88 7.84
C PHE A 48 -0.04 -9.71 9.06
N PHE A 49 -1.01 -10.37 9.69
CA PHE A 49 -0.78 -11.21 10.86
C PHE A 49 -0.19 -12.59 10.51
N GLU A 50 -0.13 -12.96 9.23
CA GLU A 50 0.52 -14.18 8.74
C GLU A 50 2.01 -13.97 8.42
N LEU A 51 2.50 -12.72 8.45
CA LEU A 51 3.91 -12.41 8.22
C LEU A 51 4.79 -12.90 9.37
N THR A 52 5.89 -13.55 9.01
CA THR A 52 7.03 -13.77 9.89
C THR A 52 7.69 -12.43 10.25
N ASP A 53 8.53 -12.44 11.29
CA ASP A 53 9.26 -11.23 11.70
C ASP A 53 10.21 -10.72 10.61
N ALA A 54 10.85 -11.63 9.87
CA ALA A 54 11.74 -11.30 8.76
C ALA A 54 10.99 -10.61 7.61
N GLU A 55 9.84 -11.16 7.20
CA GLU A 55 9.02 -10.54 6.14
C GLU A 55 8.47 -9.18 6.58
N ARG A 56 8.04 -9.06 7.84
CA ARG A 56 7.53 -7.79 8.38
C ARG A 56 8.61 -6.72 8.41
N ALA A 57 9.83 -7.06 8.83
CA ALA A 57 10.96 -6.14 8.80
C ALA A 57 11.28 -5.70 7.35
N CYS A 58 11.34 -6.67 6.43
CA CYS A 58 11.63 -6.40 5.02
C CYS A 58 10.56 -5.51 4.35
N VAL A 59 9.27 -5.76 4.60
CA VAL A 59 8.17 -4.90 4.10
C VAL A 59 8.31 -3.46 4.62
N LEU A 60 8.64 -3.27 5.90
CA LEU A 60 8.81 -1.92 6.47
C LEU A 60 10.08 -1.22 5.98
N GLU A 61 11.15 -1.97 5.71
CA GLU A 61 12.37 -1.43 5.11
C GLU A 61 12.11 -0.97 3.66
N LEU A 62 11.47 -1.81 2.85
CA LEU A 62 11.10 -1.45 1.47
C LEU A 62 10.11 -0.28 1.42
N LEU A 63 9.20 -0.18 2.40
CA LEU A 63 8.32 0.99 2.56
C LEU A 63 9.13 2.29 2.73
N ALA A 64 10.16 2.26 3.57
CA ALA A 64 11.03 3.42 3.78
C ALA A 64 11.83 3.78 2.51
N GLN A 65 12.36 2.78 1.80
CA GLN A 65 13.07 2.99 0.54
C GLN A 65 12.15 3.55 -0.56
N ALA A 66 10.94 3.00 -0.69
CA ALA A 66 9.95 3.48 -1.65
C ALA A 66 9.53 4.93 -1.36
N LYS A 67 9.39 5.29 -0.07
CA LYS A 67 9.12 6.68 0.34
C LYS A 67 10.25 7.62 -0.07
N ALA A 68 11.51 7.23 0.17
CA ALA A 68 12.66 8.05 -0.20
C ALA A 68 12.75 8.27 -1.72
N GLU A 69 12.47 7.23 -2.51
CA GLU A 69 12.39 7.37 -3.97
C GLU A 69 11.24 8.30 -4.39
N LEU A 70 10.07 8.18 -3.76
CA LEU A 70 8.91 9.06 -4.03
C LEU A 70 9.17 10.53 -3.73
N ASP A 71 9.92 10.83 -2.66
CA ASP A 71 10.34 12.20 -2.35
C ASP A 71 11.16 12.80 -3.49
N LEU A 72 12.06 12.02 -4.09
CA LEU A 72 12.93 12.47 -5.18
C LEU A 72 12.18 12.62 -6.49
N SER A 73 11.31 11.64 -6.81
CA SER A 73 10.63 11.56 -8.11
C SER A 73 9.39 12.44 -8.20
N PHE A 74 8.65 12.64 -7.11
CA PHE A 74 7.34 13.29 -7.14
C PHE A 74 7.14 14.39 -6.10
N GLN A 75 8.03 14.51 -5.10
CA GLN A 75 7.99 15.56 -4.08
C GLN A 75 6.61 15.73 -3.39
N PRO A 76 5.99 14.65 -2.89
CA PRO A 76 4.71 14.75 -2.21
C PRO A 76 4.80 15.51 -0.88
N ASP A 77 3.71 16.16 -0.49
CA ASP A 77 3.61 16.91 0.76
C ASP A 77 3.45 16.00 1.99
N ALA A 78 2.78 14.84 1.83
CA ALA A 78 2.51 13.87 2.89
C ALA A 78 2.19 12.48 2.31
N PHE A 79 1.80 11.53 3.17
CA PHE A 79 1.43 10.17 2.76
C PHE A 79 0.24 9.64 3.56
N ASN A 80 -0.57 8.79 2.93
CA ASN A 80 -1.37 7.79 3.63
C ASN A 80 -0.71 6.42 3.47
N ILE A 81 -0.64 5.67 4.57
CA ILE A 81 -0.08 4.33 4.60
C ILE A 81 -1.13 3.40 5.18
N GLY A 82 -1.42 2.27 4.53
CA GLY A 82 -2.51 1.40 4.95
C GLY A 82 -2.50 -0.01 4.36
N ILE A 83 -3.23 -0.91 5.01
CA ILE A 83 -3.46 -2.30 4.60
C ILE A 83 -4.95 -2.57 4.76
N ASN A 84 -5.55 -3.21 3.76
CA ASN A 84 -6.86 -3.85 3.91
C ASN A 84 -6.62 -5.34 4.25
N ASP A 85 -6.92 -5.73 5.48
CA ASP A 85 -6.72 -7.10 5.97
C ASP A 85 -8.06 -7.85 5.97
N GLY A 86 -8.26 -8.69 4.95
CA GLY A 86 -9.50 -9.45 4.75
C GLY A 86 -10.60 -8.70 3.97
N ALA A 87 -11.55 -9.47 3.45
CA ALA A 87 -12.58 -8.97 2.53
C ALA A 87 -13.49 -7.89 3.15
N ALA A 88 -13.83 -8.01 4.45
CA ALA A 88 -14.66 -7.03 5.15
C ALA A 88 -13.96 -5.66 5.31
N ALA A 89 -12.62 -5.64 5.26
CA ALA A 89 -11.82 -4.41 5.25
C ALA A 89 -11.60 -3.85 3.83
N GLY A 90 -12.21 -4.45 2.79
CA GLY A 90 -12.08 -4.01 1.40
C GLY A 90 -10.90 -4.62 0.64
N GLN A 91 -10.30 -5.70 1.14
CA GLN A 91 -9.25 -6.41 0.40
C GLN A 91 -9.83 -7.13 -0.83
N THR A 92 -9.37 -6.77 -2.02
CA THR A 92 -9.83 -7.34 -3.29
C THR A 92 -8.90 -8.42 -3.84
N VAL A 93 -7.58 -8.21 -3.73
CA VAL A 93 -6.56 -9.22 -3.99
C VAL A 93 -6.15 -9.83 -2.65
N PRO A 94 -6.46 -11.11 -2.36
CA PRO A 94 -6.17 -11.75 -1.08
C PRO A 94 -4.69 -12.21 -1.02
N HIS A 95 -3.80 -11.29 -1.36
CA HIS A 95 -2.37 -11.34 -1.16
C HIS A 95 -2.02 -9.98 -0.58
N LEU A 96 -1.54 -9.96 0.66
CA LEU A 96 -1.20 -8.78 1.43
C LEU A 96 -0.42 -7.78 0.58
N HIS A 97 -0.81 -6.52 0.66
CA HIS A 97 -0.08 -5.42 0.06
C HIS A 97 -0.28 -4.19 0.94
N LEU A 98 0.81 -3.53 1.27
CA LEU A 98 0.81 -2.28 2.01
C LEU A 98 0.81 -1.14 1.00
N HIS A 99 -0.20 -0.28 1.10
CA HIS A 99 -0.35 0.92 0.29
C HIS A 99 0.52 2.04 0.84
N LEU A 100 1.33 2.64 -0.02
CA LEU A 100 2.02 3.91 0.20
C LEU A 100 1.45 4.92 -0.81
N ILE A 101 0.61 5.82 -0.32
CA ILE A 101 -0.18 6.75 -1.14
C ILE A 101 0.37 8.17 -0.91
N PRO A 102 1.11 8.74 -1.87
CA PRO A 102 1.55 10.14 -1.79
C PRO A 102 0.36 11.09 -1.73
N ARG A 103 0.46 12.17 -0.96
CA ARG A 103 -0.57 13.20 -0.79
C ARG A 103 -0.01 14.57 -1.14
N TYR A 104 -0.83 15.38 -1.78
CA TYR A 104 -0.46 16.70 -2.27
C TYR A 104 -1.46 17.75 -1.78
N ARG A 105 -0.98 18.95 -1.45
CA ARG A 105 -1.86 20.06 -1.05
C ARG A 105 -2.88 20.34 -2.15
N GLY A 106 -4.16 20.27 -1.79
CA GLY A 106 -5.28 20.50 -2.71
C GLY A 106 -5.80 19.26 -3.43
N ASP A 107 -5.22 18.07 -3.20
CA ASP A 107 -5.72 16.81 -3.77
C ASP A 107 -7.07 16.34 -3.19
N ALA A 108 -7.46 16.88 -2.03
CA ALA A 108 -8.74 16.67 -1.38
C ALA A 108 -9.22 17.98 -0.72
N SER A 109 -10.52 18.24 -0.77
CA SER A 109 -11.12 19.45 -0.20
C SER A 109 -11.00 19.53 1.33
N ASP A 110 -11.07 18.39 2.02
CA ASP A 110 -10.84 18.28 3.47
C ASP A 110 -10.14 16.93 3.77
N PRO A 111 -8.81 16.92 3.99
CA PRO A 111 -8.06 15.69 4.20
C PRO A 111 -8.14 15.15 5.63
N ARG A 112 -8.74 15.89 6.58
CA ARG A 112 -8.83 15.47 7.98
C ARG A 112 -9.60 14.15 8.10
N GLY A 113 -9.30 13.39 9.14
CA GLY A 113 -9.90 12.08 9.38
C GLY A 113 -9.20 10.92 8.66
N GLY A 114 -8.56 11.15 7.50
CA GLY A 114 -7.72 10.16 6.81
C GLY A 114 -8.36 8.77 6.73
N VAL A 115 -7.80 7.79 7.45
CA VAL A 115 -8.29 6.40 7.50
C VAL A 115 -9.78 6.31 7.90
N ARG A 116 -10.33 7.26 8.67
CA ARG A 116 -11.75 7.23 9.07
C ARG A 116 -12.72 7.33 7.89
N TRP A 117 -12.27 7.79 6.72
CA TRP A 117 -13.08 7.85 5.50
C TRP A 117 -13.47 6.48 4.95
N VAL A 118 -12.95 5.37 5.50
CA VAL A 118 -13.51 4.02 5.26
C VAL A 118 -14.99 3.92 5.65
N LEU A 119 -15.44 4.74 6.62
CA LEU A 119 -16.84 4.92 6.97
C LEU A 119 -17.17 6.41 6.88
N PRO A 120 -17.58 6.93 5.71
CA PRO A 120 -17.77 8.37 5.49
C PRO A 120 -18.68 9.06 6.50
N ALA A 121 -19.74 8.37 6.93
CA ALA A 121 -20.68 8.87 7.94
C ALA A 121 -20.05 9.10 9.33
N LYS A 122 -18.88 8.50 9.61
CA LYS A 122 -18.13 8.63 10.88
C LYS A 122 -16.81 9.39 10.71
N ALA A 123 -16.51 9.88 9.50
CA ALA A 123 -15.20 10.47 9.20
C ALA A 123 -14.98 11.81 9.93
N LYS A 124 -16.00 12.68 9.92
CA LYS A 124 -15.94 14.06 10.46
C LYS A 124 -16.30 14.14 11.95
N TYR A 125 -15.41 13.67 12.83
CA TYR A 125 -15.60 13.72 14.29
C TYR A 125 -15.36 15.12 14.90
N TRP A 126 -14.97 16.11 14.09
CA TRP A 126 -14.74 17.50 14.49
C TRP A 126 -15.90 18.43 14.10
N ALA A 127 -16.94 17.87 13.47
CA ALA A 127 -18.12 18.62 13.04
C ALA A 127 -19.29 18.50 14.04
N GLU A 128 -19.02 17.95 15.23
CA GLU A 128 -19.93 17.81 16.36
C GLU A 128 -19.65 18.88 17.41
#